data_AF-A0A1V4WMA4-F1
#
_entry.id   AF-A0A1V4WMA4-F1
#
_cell.length_a   1.000
_cell.length_b   1.000
_cell.length_c   1.000
_cell.angle_alpha   90.00
_cell.angle_beta   90.00
_cell.angle_gamma   90.00
#
_symmetry.space_group_name_H-M   'P 1'
#
loop_
_entity.id
_entity.type
_entity.pdbx_description
1 polymer ?
#
loop_
_entity_poly.entity_id
_entity_poly.type
_entity_poly.pdbx_seq_one_letter_code
_entity_poly.pdbx_strand_id
1 'polypeptide(L)'
;MHPITIGFVSGAAAGVIMGLLSHTLFRLKIFKSSLLVVDGSFFFRTFKLQGGTRLIYGAGLFIHLITSGVFGTLYILLSALLGFGATESVSLAAISIYVVFLWLSMLFVALPVAGEDLLGRKSGPLTWLEQLILHVIFLFVYYSCLRALLV
;
A
#
# COMPACT_ATOMS: atom_id res chain seq x y z
N MET A 1 -6.33 14.05 -17.54
CA MET A 1 -5.70 14.37 -16.23
C MET A 1 -4.19 14.27 -16.39
N HIS A 2 -3.39 14.98 -15.59
CA HIS A 2 -1.93 14.86 -15.66
C HIS A 2 -1.47 13.45 -15.21
N PRO A 3 -0.45 12.81 -15.83
CA PRO A 3 -0.03 11.44 -15.48
C PRO A 3 0.29 11.24 -13.99
N ILE A 4 0.91 12.24 -13.36
CA ILE A 4 1.18 12.26 -11.91
C ILE A 4 -0.14 12.14 -11.11
N THR A 5 -1.16 12.92 -11.48
CA THR A 5 -2.47 12.86 -10.82
C THR A 5 -3.13 11.50 -11.04
N ILE A 6 -2.97 10.91 -12.22
CA ILE A 6 -3.50 9.58 -12.52
C ILE A 6 -2.81 8.51 -11.67
N GLY A 7 -1.48 8.58 -11.54
CA GLY A 7 -0.71 7.70 -10.64
C GLY A 7 -1.18 7.82 -9.20
N PHE A 8 -1.36 9.05 -8.71
CA PHE A 8 -1.86 9.29 -7.36
C PHE A 8 -3.26 8.73 -7.13
N VAL A 9 -4.21 9.04 -8.01
CA VAL A 9 -5.61 8.58 -7.89
C VAL A 9 -5.71 7.05 -8.01
N SER A 10 -4.97 6.46 -8.95
CA SER A 10 -4.92 5.00 -9.12
C SER A 10 -4.31 4.32 -7.89
N GLY A 11 -3.22 4.88 -7.35
CA GLY A 11 -2.58 4.37 -6.13
C GLY A 11 -3.50 4.49 -4.92
N ALA A 12 -4.16 5.63 -4.74
CA ALA A 12 -5.12 5.84 -3.67
C ALA A 12 -6.32 4.89 -3.79
N ALA A 13 -6.86 4.67 -5.00
CA ALA A 13 -7.95 3.73 -5.25
C ALA A 13 -7.54 2.29 -4.90
N ALA A 14 -6.35 1.86 -5.30
CA ALA A 14 -5.80 0.57 -4.92
C ALA A 14 -5.60 0.46 -3.39
N GLY A 15 -5.13 1.53 -2.75
CA GLY A 15 -5.00 1.65 -1.29
C GLY A 15 -6.34 1.54 -0.55
N VAL A 16 -7.43 2.13 -1.07
CA VAL A 16 -8.78 1.97 -0.49
C VAL A 16 -9.15 0.48 -0.46
N ILE A 17 -9.06 -0.21 -1.59
CA ILE A 17 -9.45 -1.62 -1.70
C ILE A 17 -8.58 -2.50 -0.81
N MET A 18 -7.25 -2.30 -0.86
CA MET A 18 -6.28 -3.01 -0.04
C MET A 18 -6.52 -2.80 1.47
N GLY A 19 -6.72 -1.55 1.90
CA GLY A 19 -6.98 -1.20 3.29
C GLY A 19 -8.30 -1.78 3.83
N LEU A 20 -9.38 -1.66 3.05
CA LEU A 20 -10.69 -2.22 3.41
C LEU A 20 -10.63 -3.75 3.51
N LEU A 21 -9.96 -4.42 2.57
CA LEU A 21 -9.83 -5.87 2.59
C LEU A 21 -8.98 -6.34 3.76
N SER A 22 -7.82 -5.71 3.99
CA SER A 22 -6.96 -6.02 5.15
C SER A 22 -7.75 -5.91 6.45
N HIS A 23 -8.51 -4.83 6.60
CA HIS A 23 -9.36 -4.65 7.78
C HIS A 23 -10.45 -5.72 7.89
N THR A 24 -11.13 -6.04 6.80
CA THR A 24 -12.20 -7.05 6.78
C THR A 24 -11.67 -8.43 7.14
N LEU A 25 -10.56 -8.86 6.52
CA LEU A 25 -9.93 -10.15 6.80
C LEU A 25 -9.40 -10.23 8.23
N PHE A 26 -8.92 -9.12 8.78
CA PHE A 26 -8.55 -9.03 10.21
C PHE A 26 -9.77 -9.21 11.12
N ARG A 27 -10.89 -8.54 10.83
CA ARG A 27 -12.14 -8.68 11.61
C ARG A 27 -12.71 -10.09 11.54
N LEU A 28 -12.53 -10.77 10.41
CA LEU A 28 -12.87 -12.18 10.22
C LEU A 28 -11.84 -13.16 10.84
N LYS A 29 -10.77 -12.66 11.48
CA LYS A 29 -9.67 -13.44 12.07
C LYS A 29 -8.88 -14.29 11.07
N ILE A 30 -9.01 -14.00 9.78
CA ILE A 30 -8.23 -14.62 8.69
C ILE A 30 -6.83 -14.03 8.70
N PHE A 31 -6.73 -12.69 8.79
CA PHE A 31 -5.47 -11.99 8.99
C PHE A 31 -5.22 -11.72 10.48
N LYS A 32 -3.96 -11.75 10.88
CA LYS A 32 -3.52 -11.41 12.24
C LYS A 32 -3.32 -9.92 12.44
N SER A 33 -3.12 -9.19 11.35
CA SER A 33 -2.91 -7.74 11.38
C SER A 33 -3.86 -7.00 10.45
N SER A 34 -4.16 -5.75 10.80
CA SER A 34 -4.84 -4.80 9.92
C SER A 34 -3.88 -3.68 9.60
N LEU A 35 -3.68 -3.40 8.30
CA LEU A 35 -2.83 -2.30 7.83
C LEU A 35 -3.20 -0.96 8.48
N LEU A 36 -4.50 -0.69 8.60
CA LEU A 36 -5.01 0.54 9.21
C LEU A 36 -4.61 0.66 10.68
N VAL A 37 -4.56 -0.46 11.42
CA VAL A 37 -4.13 -0.45 12.82
C VAL A 37 -2.62 -0.24 12.91
N VAL A 38 -1.84 -0.89 12.04
CA VAL A 38 -0.37 -0.76 12.01
C VAL A 38 0.02 0.70 11.70
N ASP A 39 -0.52 1.27 10.61
CA ASP A 39 -0.22 2.64 10.17
C ASP A 39 -0.66 3.67 11.23
N GLY A 40 -1.87 3.51 11.79
CA GLY A 40 -2.38 4.38 12.84
C GLY A 40 -1.57 4.28 14.12
N SER A 41 -1.21 3.08 14.55
CA SER A 41 -0.42 2.87 15.78
C SER A 41 0.99 3.43 15.61
N PHE A 42 1.58 3.27 14.42
CA PHE A 42 2.86 3.89 14.07
C PHE A 42 2.79 5.42 14.19
N PHE A 43 1.74 6.05 13.65
CA PHE A 43 1.55 7.51 13.76
C PHE A 43 1.47 7.97 15.21
N PHE A 44 0.56 7.38 16.00
CA PHE A 44 0.38 7.77 17.40
C PHE A 44 1.66 7.55 18.22
N ARG A 45 2.37 6.44 17.99
CA ARG A 45 3.66 6.17 18.66
C ARG A 45 4.73 7.18 18.27
N THR A 46 4.83 7.52 16.98
CA THR A 46 5.83 8.46 16.46
C THR A 46 5.65 9.85 17.04
N PHE A 47 4.41 10.33 17.12
CA PHE A 47 4.10 11.65 17.68
C PHE A 47 3.86 11.64 19.20
N LYS A 48 4.03 10.49 19.87
CA LYS A 48 3.78 10.30 21.30
C LYS A 48 2.39 10.78 21.73
N LEU A 49 1.40 10.59 20.85
CA LEU A 49 0.02 10.98 21.08
C LEU A 49 -0.74 9.85 21.77
N GLN A 50 -1.76 10.22 22.54
CA GLN A 50 -2.75 9.28 23.05
C GLN A 50 -4.00 9.34 22.17
N GLY A 51 -4.54 8.19 21.80
CA GLY A 51 -5.71 8.09 20.94
C GLY A 51 -6.54 6.88 21.28
N GLY A 52 -7.86 7.06 21.32
CA GLY A 52 -8.79 5.94 21.35
C GLY A 52 -8.75 5.15 20.04
N THR A 53 -9.26 3.92 20.07
CA THR A 53 -9.25 3.00 18.92
C THR A 53 -9.76 3.63 17.63
N ARG A 54 -10.84 4.42 17.67
CA ARG A 54 -11.41 5.09 16.49
C ARG A 54 -10.43 6.07 15.82
N LEU A 55 -9.68 6.83 16.62
CA LEU A 55 -8.69 7.79 16.12
C LEU A 55 -7.51 7.08 15.46
N ILE A 56 -7.07 5.95 16.02
CA ILE A 56 -6.01 5.11 15.44
C ILE A 56 -6.44 4.62 14.05
N TYR A 57 -7.65 4.07 13.93
CA TYR A 57 -8.18 3.64 12.63
C TYR A 57 -8.28 4.78 11.61
N GLY A 58 -8.78 5.94 12.04
CA GLY A 58 -8.90 7.12 11.17
C GLY A 58 -7.55 7.62 10.67
N ALA A 59 -6.56 7.74 11.56
CA ALA A 59 -5.20 8.11 11.19
C ALA A 59 -4.56 7.08 10.26
N GLY A 60 -4.71 5.79 10.57
CA GLY A 60 -4.21 4.73 9.72
C GLY A 60 -4.80 4.73 8.32
N LEU A 61 -6.11 4.91 8.19
CA LEU A 61 -6.75 5.07 6.88
C LEU A 61 -6.19 6.25 6.10
N PHE A 62 -6.08 7.43 6.73
CA PHE A 62 -5.58 8.62 6.07
C PHE A 62 -4.13 8.43 5.59
N ILE A 63 -3.26 7.91 6.45
CA ILE A 63 -1.86 7.65 6.13
C ILE A 63 -1.77 6.62 5.01
N HIS A 64 -2.49 5.52 5.12
CA HIS A 64 -2.50 4.45 4.14
C HIS A 64 -2.89 4.94 2.73
N LEU A 65 -3.91 5.80 2.65
CA LEU A 65 -4.36 6.36 1.37
C LEU A 65 -3.33 7.31 0.77
N ILE A 66 -2.73 8.18 1.58
CA ILE A 66 -1.68 9.09 1.11
C ILE A 66 -0.46 8.32 0.65
N THR A 67 0.03 7.37 1.45
CA THR A 67 1.21 6.57 1.08
C THR A 67 0.95 5.75 -0.17
N SER A 68 -0.24 5.15 -0.31
CA SER A 68 -0.65 4.43 -1.52
C SER A 68 -0.67 5.33 -2.76
N GLY A 69 -1.20 6.57 -2.64
CA GLY A 69 -1.17 7.55 -3.72
C GLY A 69 0.24 8.02 -4.07
N VAL A 70 1.10 8.23 -3.07
CA VAL A 70 2.51 8.57 -3.28
C VAL A 70 3.24 7.44 -4.00
N PHE A 71 3.05 6.18 -3.60
CA PHE A 71 3.65 5.03 -4.29
C PHE A 71 3.08 4.83 -5.70
N GLY A 72 1.80 5.09 -5.95
CA GLY A 72 1.27 5.12 -7.31
C GLY A 72 1.93 6.20 -8.17
N THR A 73 2.09 7.40 -7.62
CA THR A 73 2.78 8.51 -8.29
C THR A 73 4.24 8.17 -8.59
N LEU A 74 4.94 7.57 -7.63
CA LEU A 74 6.34 7.19 -7.75
C LEU A 74 6.56 6.22 -8.93
N TYR A 75 5.64 5.29 -9.16
CA TYR A 75 5.70 4.41 -10.33
C TYR A 75 5.69 5.18 -11.65
N ILE A 76 4.79 6.16 -11.80
CA ILE A 76 4.69 6.98 -13.02
C ILE A 76 5.97 7.79 -13.22
N LEU A 77 6.51 8.38 -12.15
CA LEU A 77 7.77 9.12 -12.22
C LEU A 77 8.94 8.22 -12.63
N LEU A 78 9.07 7.04 -12.02
CA LEU A 78 10.11 6.07 -12.38
C LEU A 78 9.97 5.60 -13.83
N SER A 79 8.74 5.35 -14.30
CA SER A 79 8.48 4.95 -15.68
C SER A 79 8.91 6.04 -16.67
N ALA A 80 8.59 7.30 -16.37
CA ALA A 80 9.03 8.44 -17.19
C ALA A 80 10.56 8.62 -17.20
N LEU A 81 11.22 8.45 -16.04
CA LEU A 81 12.69 8.51 -15.94
C LEU A 81 13.38 7.38 -16.71
N LEU A 82 12.74 6.22 -16.83
CA LEU A 82 13.22 5.09 -17.64
C LEU A 82 12.88 5.23 -19.13
N GLY A 83 12.23 6.33 -19.53
CA GLY A 83 11.85 6.58 -20.92
C GLY A 83 10.66 5.76 -21.41
N PHE A 84 9.85 5.19 -20.51
CA PHE A 84 8.64 4.47 -20.90
C PHE A 84 7.55 5.45 -21.35
N GLY A 85 6.98 5.19 -22.53
CA GLY A 85 5.78 5.87 -23.00
C GLY A 85 4.55 5.51 -22.16
N ALA A 86 3.41 6.13 -22.49
CA ALA A 86 2.16 5.92 -21.75
C ALA A 86 1.71 4.45 -21.80
N THR A 87 1.84 3.80 -22.96
CA THR A 87 1.49 2.39 -23.17
C THR A 87 2.41 1.43 -22.42
N GLU A 88 3.71 1.70 -22.41
CA GLU A 88 4.74 0.90 -21.74
C GLU A 88 4.61 1.02 -20.22
N SER A 89 4.18 2.20 -19.74
CA SER A 89 3.83 2.46 -18.34
C SER A 89 2.59 1.70 -17.88
N VAL A 90 1.79 1.13 -18.79
CA VAL A 90 0.66 0.24 -18.47
C VAL A 90 1.01 -1.21 -18.84
N SER A 91 2.26 -1.60 -18.61
CA SER A 91 2.71 -2.98 -18.71
C SER A 91 2.49 -3.72 -17.39
N LEU A 92 1.71 -4.81 -17.43
CA LEU A 92 1.50 -5.66 -16.25
C LEU A 92 2.83 -6.19 -15.69
N ALA A 93 3.79 -6.49 -16.56
CA ALA A 93 5.11 -6.95 -16.13
C ALA A 93 5.88 -5.86 -15.37
N ALA A 94 5.91 -4.62 -15.90
CA ALA A 94 6.61 -3.51 -15.26
C ALA A 94 5.99 -3.17 -13.89
N ILE A 95 4.66 -3.14 -13.80
CA ILE A 95 3.95 -2.86 -12.54
C ILE A 95 4.16 -4.01 -11.55
N SER A 96 4.17 -5.28 -12.02
CA SER A 96 4.43 -6.44 -11.15
C SER A 96 5.81 -6.36 -10.50
N ILE A 97 6.85 -6.04 -11.28
CA ILE A 97 8.21 -5.85 -10.76
C ILE A 97 8.22 -4.75 -9.70
N TYR A 98 7.60 -3.60 -10.01
CA TYR A 98 7.50 -2.49 -9.07
C TYR A 98 6.79 -2.88 -7.76
N VAL A 99 5.67 -3.59 -7.85
CA VAL A 99 4.89 -4.03 -6.68
C VAL A 99 5.65 -5.06 -5.85
N VAL A 100 6.46 -5.93 -6.47
CA VAL A 100 7.37 -6.83 -5.73
C VAL A 100 8.39 -6.03 -4.94
N PHE A 101 8.99 -4.98 -5.52
CA PHE A 101 9.88 -4.09 -4.77
C PHE A 101 9.18 -3.35 -3.64
N LEU A 102 7.94 -2.89 -3.85
CA LEU A 102 7.13 -2.31 -2.77
C LEU A 102 6.89 -3.32 -1.66
N TRP A 103 6.48 -4.55 -1.99
CA TRP A 103 6.25 -5.62 -1.02
C TRP A 103 7.51 -5.95 -0.22
N LEU A 104 8.66 -6.10 -0.88
CA LEU A 104 9.95 -6.31 -0.21
C LEU A 104 10.30 -5.12 0.69
N SER A 105 10.16 -3.89 0.21
CA SER A 105 10.38 -2.68 1.01
C SER A 105 9.45 -2.64 2.22
N MET A 106 8.22 -3.11 2.07
CA MET A 106 7.27 -3.21 3.15
C MET A 106 7.77 -4.18 4.23
N LEU A 107 8.21 -5.37 3.84
CA LEU A 107 8.66 -6.42 4.76
C LEU A 107 9.95 -6.10 5.52
N PHE A 108 10.89 -5.43 4.86
CA PHE A 108 12.24 -5.19 5.38
C PHE A 108 12.47 -3.76 5.89
N VAL A 109 11.60 -2.81 5.54
CA VAL A 109 11.73 -1.41 5.96
C VAL A 109 10.47 -0.95 6.70
N ALA A 110 9.31 -0.98 6.03
CA ALA A 110 8.11 -0.35 6.59
C ALA A 110 7.60 -1.03 7.87
N LEU A 111 7.49 -2.37 7.91
CA LEU A 111 7.07 -3.10 9.12
C LEU A 111 8.04 -2.92 10.29
N PRO A 112 9.36 -3.11 10.12
CA PRO A 112 10.32 -2.82 11.19
C PRO A 112 10.20 -1.39 11.73
N VAL A 113 10.09 -0.39 10.85
CA VAL A 113 9.89 1.02 11.26
C VAL A 113 8.54 1.21 11.98
N ALA A 114 7.50 0.50 11.55
CA ALA A 114 6.21 0.42 12.21
C ALA A 114 6.23 -0.44 13.49
N GLY A 115 7.37 -1.00 13.89
CA GLY A 115 7.55 -1.74 15.14
C GLY A 115 6.91 -3.13 15.14
N GLU A 116 6.74 -3.71 13.95
CA GLU A 116 6.18 -5.05 13.69
C GLU A 116 7.25 -6.13 13.46
N ASP A 117 8.52 -5.76 13.61
CA ASP A 117 9.70 -6.58 13.32
C ASP A 117 9.84 -7.00 11.85
N LEU A 118 10.97 -7.64 11.51
CA LEU A 118 11.21 -8.18 10.18
C LEU A 118 10.12 -9.17 9.78
N LEU A 119 9.63 -9.06 8.53
CA LEU A 119 8.55 -9.89 7.98
C LEU A 119 7.21 -9.77 8.74
N GLY A 120 7.07 -8.85 9.69
CA GLY A 120 5.85 -8.69 10.50
C GLY A 120 5.68 -9.73 11.59
N ARG A 121 6.78 -10.35 12.06
CA ARG A 121 6.72 -11.47 13.01
C ARG A 121 6.00 -11.16 14.32
N LYS A 122 5.97 -9.89 14.73
CA LYS A 122 5.23 -9.48 15.93
C LYS A 122 3.72 -9.60 15.77
N SER A 123 3.22 -9.33 14.58
CA SER A 123 1.81 -9.50 14.21
C SER A 123 1.45 -10.96 13.94
N GLY A 124 2.37 -11.74 13.37
CA GLY A 124 2.18 -13.18 13.17
C GLY A 124 3.20 -13.80 12.22
N PRO A 125 3.38 -15.14 12.26
CA PRO A 125 4.39 -15.83 11.44
C PRO A 125 4.06 -15.79 9.94
N LEU A 126 2.80 -15.55 9.58
CA LEU A 126 2.32 -15.50 8.19
C LEU A 126 2.03 -14.07 7.71
N THR A 127 2.36 -13.04 8.50
CA THR A 127 2.10 -11.65 8.11
C THR A 127 2.79 -11.30 6.79
N TRP A 128 3.95 -11.86 6.49
CA TRP A 128 4.60 -11.68 5.18
C TRP A 128 3.72 -12.12 4.00
N LEU A 129 2.96 -13.20 4.17
CA LEU A 129 2.05 -13.75 3.16
C LEU A 129 0.75 -12.94 3.09
N GLU A 130 0.22 -12.50 4.24
CA GLU A 130 -0.90 -11.55 4.29
C GLU A 130 -0.57 -10.30 3.46
N GLN A 131 0.65 -9.77 3.62
CA GLN A 131 1.14 -8.63 2.86
C GLN A 131 1.29 -8.94 1.38
N LEU A 132 1.78 -10.14 1.01
CA LEU A 132 1.86 -10.54 -0.40
C LEU A 132 0.49 -10.54 -1.07
N ILE A 133 -0.52 -11.13 -0.43
CA ILE A 133 -1.91 -11.16 -0.93
C ILE A 133 -2.42 -9.74 -1.14
N LEU A 134 -2.20 -8.85 -0.18
CA LEU A 134 -2.62 -7.45 -0.27
C LEU A 134 -1.93 -6.70 -1.41
N HIS A 135 -0.64 -6.95 -1.64
CA HIS A 135 0.11 -6.33 -2.75
C HIS A 135 -0.31 -6.88 -4.11
N VAL A 136 -0.67 -8.16 -4.22
CA VAL A 136 -1.26 -8.72 -5.44
C VAL A 136 -2.58 -8.02 -5.76
N ILE A 137 -3.39 -7.72 -4.76
CA ILE A 137 -4.66 -6.99 -4.95
C ILE A 137 -4.39 -5.54 -5.34
N PHE A 138 -3.44 -4.89 -4.68
CA PHE A 138 -2.97 -3.57 -5.07
C PHE A 138 -2.53 -3.55 -6.54
N LEU A 139 -1.72 -4.52 -6.98
CA LEU A 139 -1.27 -4.66 -8.37
C LEU A 139 -2.44 -4.66 -9.35
N PHE A 140 -3.44 -5.51 -9.15
CA PHE A 140 -4.54 -5.64 -10.11
C PHE A 140 -5.45 -4.41 -10.13
N VAL A 141 -5.75 -3.82 -8.97
CA VAL A 141 -6.56 -2.59 -8.90
C VAL A 141 -5.80 -1.44 -9.53
N TYR A 142 -4.53 -1.25 -9.17
CA TYR A 142 -3.68 -0.19 -9.70
C TYR A 142 -3.52 -0.30 -11.22
N TYR A 143 -3.21 -1.50 -11.74
CA TYR A 143 -3.15 -1.79 -13.17
C TYR A 143 -4.46 -1.44 -13.89
N SER A 144 -5.59 -1.85 -13.33
CA SER A 144 -6.91 -1.61 -13.93
C SER A 144 -7.23 -0.10 -13.98
N CYS A 145 -6.91 0.64 -12.91
CA CYS A 145 -7.10 2.09 -12.87
C CYS A 145 -6.18 2.81 -13.86
N LEU A 146 -4.89 2.45 -13.92
CA LEU A 146 -3.96 3.03 -14.90
C LEU A 146 -4.45 2.77 -16.33
N ARG A 147 -4.88 1.54 -16.63
CA ARG A 147 -5.40 1.17 -17.94
C ARG A 147 -6.67 1.93 -18.31
N ALA A 148 -7.53 2.26 -17.35
CA ALA A 148 -8.75 3.02 -17.62
C ALA A 148 -8.52 4.54 -17.75
N LEU A 149 -7.40 5.06 -17.23
CA LEU A 149 -7.17 6.51 -17.12
C LEU A 149 -6.03 7.03 -18.01
N LEU A 150 -5.09 6.16 -18.42
CA LEU A 150 -3.95 6.51 -19.30
C LEU A 150 -4.10 5.97 -20.73
N VAL A 151 -4.97 4.99 -20.96
CA VAL A 151 -5.25 4.38 -22.27
C VAL A 151 -6.72 4.62 -22.61
#